data_AF-A0A7Y2MQ85-F1
#
_entry.id   AF-A0A7Y2MQ85-F1
#
_cell.length_a   1.000
_cell.length_b   1.000
_cell.length_c   1.000
_cell.angle_alpha   90.00
_cell.angle_beta   90.00
_cell.angle_gamma   90.00
#
_symmetry.space_group_name_H-M   'P 1'
#
loop_
_entity.id
_entity.type
_entity.pdbx_description
1 polymer ?
#
loop_
_entity_poly.entity_id
_entity_poly.type
_entity_poly.pdbx_seq_one_letter_code
_entity_poly.pdbx_strand_id
1 'polypeptide(L)'
;MMQTLIHYFLHLVFPFFIAFNFFRKDWKKVYLILLLTMLVDLDHIFVDPIFQANRCSIQFHPLHSYPAMLFYSFLLFMKRPLMVIGIGLLLHMLTDLIDCMMMFNECKQCMVDAPAFDLMAYVYSFFD
;
A
#
# COMPACT_ATOMS: atom_id res chain seq x y z
N MET A 1 6.86 10.87 13.26
CA MET A 1 6.47 12.12 12.56
C MET A 1 6.79 12.05 11.07
N MET A 2 8.04 11.79 10.67
CA MET A 2 8.39 11.66 9.24
C MET A 2 7.63 10.52 8.54
N GLN A 3 7.60 9.34 9.16
CA GLN A 3 6.83 8.17 8.69
C GLN A 3 5.38 8.54 8.35
N THR A 4 4.65 9.09 9.33
CA THR A 4 3.25 9.52 9.18
C THR A 4 3.06 10.52 8.04
N LEU A 5 3.98 11.48 7.88
CA LEU A 5 3.93 12.44 6.77
C LEU A 5 4.09 11.75 5.42
N ILE A 6 5.05 10.84 5.29
CA ILE A 6 5.29 10.08 4.05
C ILE A 6 4.09 9.19 3.73
N HIS A 7 3.58 8.45 4.71
CA HIS A 7 2.46 7.54 4.55
C HIS A 7 1.20 8.26 4.03
N TYR A 8 0.75 9.34 4.72
CA TYR A 8 -0.42 10.09 4.26
C TYR A 8 -0.17 10.86 2.96
N PHE A 9 1.05 11.34 2.73
CA PHE A 9 1.39 11.95 1.44
C PHE A 9 1.23 10.95 0.30
N LEU A 10 1.73 9.72 0.45
CA LEU A 10 1.67 8.69 -0.58
C LEU A 10 0.25 8.15 -0.81
N HIS A 11 -0.58 8.08 0.23
CA HIS A 11 -1.98 7.66 0.09
C HIS A 11 -2.90 8.76 -0.45
N LEU A 12 -2.67 10.04 -0.10
CA LEU A 12 -3.61 11.13 -0.42
C LEU A 12 -3.11 12.07 -1.50
N VAL A 13 -1.87 12.54 -1.41
CA VAL A 13 -1.34 13.60 -2.27
C VAL A 13 -0.65 13.03 -3.51
N PHE A 14 0.13 11.96 -3.37
CA PHE A 14 0.82 11.33 -4.49
C PHE A 14 -0.09 10.83 -5.62
N PRO A 15 -1.30 10.27 -5.35
CA PRO A 15 -2.23 9.88 -6.39
C PRO A 15 -2.68 11.06 -7.29
N PHE A 16 -2.69 12.29 -6.75
CA PHE A 16 -2.97 13.47 -7.55
C PHE A 16 -1.91 13.67 -8.64
N PHE A 17 -0.63 13.51 -8.32
CA PHE A 17 0.44 13.63 -9.32
C PHE A 17 0.34 12.54 -10.38
N ILE A 18 -0.02 11.30 -10.01
CA ILE A 18 -0.26 10.23 -10.97
C ILE A 18 -1.42 10.60 -11.90
N ALA A 19 -2.56 11.00 -11.34
CA ALA A 19 -3.74 11.37 -12.11
C ALA A 19 -3.48 12.57 -13.03
N PHE A 20 -2.81 13.61 -12.54
CA PHE A 20 -2.55 14.85 -13.27
C PHE A 20 -1.55 14.65 -14.42
N ASN A 21 -0.47 13.90 -14.19
CA ASN A 21 0.59 13.71 -15.17
C ASN A 21 0.21 12.67 -16.24
N PHE A 22 -0.41 11.55 -15.87
CA PHE A 22 -0.70 10.44 -16.79
C PHE A 22 -2.12 10.43 -17.35
N PHE A 23 -3.07 11.10 -16.67
CA PHE A 23 -4.50 11.08 -17.04
C PHE A 23 -5.07 12.50 -17.21
N ARG A 24 -4.27 13.42 -17.75
CA ARG A 24 -4.54 14.86 -17.78
C ARG A 24 -5.91 15.30 -18.30
N LYS A 25 -6.53 14.57 -19.23
CA LYS A 25 -7.88 14.87 -19.73
C LYS A 25 -8.99 14.58 -18.71
N ASP A 26 -8.80 13.55 -17.88
CA ASP A 26 -9.79 13.03 -16.92
C ASP A 26 -9.26 13.01 -15.48
N TRP A 27 -8.24 13.83 -15.18
CA TRP A 27 -7.44 13.70 -13.95
C TRP A 27 -8.28 13.75 -12.68
N LYS A 28 -9.36 14.55 -12.65
CA LYS A 28 -10.28 14.62 -11.49
C LYS A 28 -10.97 13.29 -11.22
N LYS A 29 -11.46 12.63 -12.29
CA LYS A 29 -12.14 11.33 -12.18
C LYS A 29 -11.15 10.25 -11.76
N VAL A 30 -9.95 10.26 -12.35
CA VAL A 30 -8.89 9.29 -12.03
C VAL A 30 -8.41 9.47 -10.60
N TYR A 31 -8.17 10.70 -10.16
CA TYR A 31 -7.79 11.00 -8.79
C TYR A 31 -8.85 10.51 -7.79
N LEU A 32 -10.14 10.73 -8.09
CA LEU A 32 -11.22 10.21 -7.25
C LEU A 32 -11.21 8.68 -7.19
N ILE A 33 -11.00 7.99 -8.32
CA ILE A 33 -10.87 6.52 -8.34
C ILE A 33 -9.69 6.06 -7.49
N LEU A 34 -8.52 6.71 -7.62
CA LEU A 34 -7.35 6.36 -6.82
C LEU A 34 -7.61 6.58 -5.31
N LEU A 35 -8.28 7.68 -4.93
CA LEU A 35 -8.68 7.88 -3.53
C LEU A 35 -9.67 6.82 -3.04
N LEU A 36 -10.61 6.38 -3.89
CA LEU A 36 -11.54 5.31 -3.53
C LEU A 36 -10.83 3.97 -3.28
N THR A 37 -9.67 3.73 -3.88
CA THR A 37 -8.90 2.50 -3.60
C THR A 37 -8.34 2.45 -2.17
N MET A 38 -8.27 3.58 -1.46
CA MET A 38 -7.88 3.62 -0.04
C MET A 38 -8.90 2.90 0.86
N LEU A 39 -10.12 2.64 0.37
CA LEU A 39 -11.10 1.83 1.09
C LEU A 39 -10.69 0.35 1.26
N VAL A 40 -9.57 -0.07 0.65
CA VAL A 40 -8.99 -1.40 0.88
C VAL A 40 -8.66 -1.63 2.37
N ASP A 41 -8.29 -0.58 3.10
CA ASP A 41 -8.05 -0.57 4.56
C ASP A 41 -9.28 -0.95 5.40
N LEU A 42 -10.47 -0.97 4.82
CA LEU A 42 -11.63 -1.49 5.54
C LEU A 42 -11.46 -2.99 5.90
N ASP A 43 -10.48 -3.68 5.31
CA ASP A 43 -10.15 -5.04 5.69
C ASP A 43 -9.50 -5.18 7.08
N HIS A 44 -9.05 -4.08 7.69
CA HIS A 44 -8.61 -4.04 9.10
C HIS A 44 -9.70 -4.53 10.07
N ILE A 45 -10.98 -4.36 9.71
CA ILE A 45 -12.12 -4.78 10.54
C ILE A 45 -12.19 -6.32 10.67
N PHE A 46 -11.58 -7.07 9.76
CA PHE A 46 -11.64 -8.53 9.73
C PHE A 46 -10.53 -9.24 10.52
N VAL A 47 -9.65 -8.50 11.21
CA VAL A 47 -8.53 -9.09 11.96
C VAL A 47 -8.56 -8.65 13.42
N ASP A 48 -8.21 -9.56 14.32
CA ASP A 48 -8.07 -9.32 15.76
C ASP A 48 -6.58 -9.31 16.13
N PRO A 49 -6.01 -8.22 16.68
CA PRO A 49 -6.68 -6.95 17.05
C PRO A 49 -6.97 -6.04 15.86
N ILE A 50 -8.10 -5.31 15.92
CA ILE A 50 -8.50 -4.35 14.87
C ILE A 50 -7.46 -3.24 14.71
N PHE A 51 -6.84 -2.80 15.80
CA PHE A 51 -5.75 -1.82 15.78
C PHE A 51 -4.61 -2.28 16.67
N GLN A 52 -3.39 -2.28 16.12
CA GLN A 52 -2.17 -2.55 16.84
C GLN A 52 -1.10 -1.60 16.32
N ALA A 53 -0.50 -0.84 17.23
CA ALA A 53 0.62 0.01 16.89
C ALA A 53 1.81 -0.85 16.42
N ASN A 54 2.59 -0.32 15.47
CA ASN A 54 3.82 -0.94 14.96
C ASN A 54 3.64 -2.32 14.31
N ARG A 55 2.47 -2.59 13.70
CA ARG A 55 2.28 -3.79 12.87
C ARG A 55 2.50 -3.48 11.39
N CYS A 56 3.05 -4.43 10.64
CA CYS A 56 3.03 -4.36 9.19
C CYS A 56 1.67 -4.83 8.65
N SER A 57 1.03 -4.03 7.80
CA SER A 57 -0.23 -4.40 7.13
C SER A 57 -0.06 -5.53 6.12
N ILE A 58 1.11 -5.58 5.47
CA ILE A 58 1.42 -6.56 4.42
C ILE A 58 1.34 -7.99 4.98
N GLN A 59 0.60 -8.84 4.28
CA GLN A 59 0.36 -10.26 4.61
C GLN A 59 -0.39 -10.48 5.94
N PHE A 60 -0.75 -9.42 6.66
CA PHE A 60 -1.53 -9.49 7.90
C PHE A 60 -3.04 -9.40 7.63
N HIS A 61 -3.47 -8.59 6.65
CA HIS A 61 -4.88 -8.47 6.27
C HIS A 61 -5.23 -9.19 4.96
N PRO A 62 -6.48 -9.64 4.76
CA PRO A 62 -6.87 -10.39 3.57
C PRO A 62 -6.63 -9.67 2.24
N LEU A 63 -6.92 -8.36 2.16
CA LEU A 63 -6.71 -7.58 0.93
C LEU A 63 -5.27 -7.08 0.79
N HIS A 64 -4.48 -7.19 1.86
CA HIS A 64 -3.04 -6.94 1.89
C HIS A 64 -2.19 -8.21 1.72
N SER A 65 -2.80 -9.31 1.31
CA SER A 65 -2.13 -10.60 1.12
C SER A 65 -1.44 -10.69 -0.24
N TYR A 66 -0.40 -11.53 -0.37
CA TYR A 66 0.28 -11.74 -1.66
C TYR A 66 -0.66 -12.17 -2.80
N PRO A 67 -1.66 -13.06 -2.59
CA PRO A 67 -2.64 -13.36 -3.62
C PRO A 67 -3.46 -12.13 -4.08
N ALA A 68 -3.81 -11.24 -3.15
CA ALA A 68 -4.52 -10.00 -3.48
C ALA A 68 -3.64 -9.06 -4.34
N MET A 69 -2.37 -8.88 -3.96
CA MET A 69 -1.41 -8.09 -4.74
C MET A 69 -1.19 -8.66 -6.15
N LEU A 70 -1.14 -9.98 -6.30
CA LEU A 70 -1.05 -10.64 -7.60
C LEU A 70 -2.29 -10.34 -8.46
N PHE A 71 -3.47 -10.39 -7.85
CA PHE A 71 -4.72 -10.00 -8.52
C PHE A 71 -4.72 -8.53 -8.93
N TYR A 72 -4.26 -7.61 -8.07
CA TYR A 72 -4.14 -6.18 -8.41
C TYR A 72 -3.16 -5.93 -9.56
N SER A 73 -2.07 -6.70 -9.61
CA SER A 73 -1.12 -6.71 -10.72
C SER A 73 -1.78 -7.11 -12.04
N PHE A 74 -2.71 -8.08 -12.01
CA PHE A 74 -3.47 -8.48 -13.19
C PHE A 74 -4.41 -7.38 -13.69
N LEU A 75 -4.98 -6.57 -12.79
CA LEU A 75 -5.84 -5.44 -13.17
C LEU A 75 -5.12 -4.41 -14.06
N LEU A 76 -3.79 -4.31 -13.98
CA LEU A 76 -2.99 -3.41 -14.82
C LEU A 76 -3.08 -3.73 -16.31
N PHE A 77 -3.39 -4.97 -16.69
CA PHE A 77 -3.52 -5.39 -18.09
C PHE A 77 -4.94 -5.17 -18.64
N MET A 78 -5.87 -4.72 -17.81
CA MET A 78 -7.27 -4.47 -18.19
C MET A 78 -7.44 -3.06 -18.78
N LYS A 79 -8.61 -2.81 -19.37
CA LYS A 79 -8.97 -1.45 -19.82
C LYS A 79 -9.44 -0.59 -18.64
N ARG A 80 -9.47 0.74 -18.84
CA ARG A 80 -10.08 1.66 -17.86
C ARG A 80 -11.56 1.27 -17.64
N PRO A 81 -12.07 1.30 -16.39
CA PRO A 81 -11.43 1.85 -15.18
C PRO A 81 -10.58 0.85 -14.39
N LEU A 82 -10.61 -0.45 -14.70
CA LEU A 82 -9.94 -1.50 -13.91
C LEU A 82 -8.44 -1.30 -13.79
N MET A 83 -7.77 -0.86 -14.86
CA MET A 83 -6.35 -0.50 -14.83
C MET A 83 -6.03 0.56 -13.77
N VAL A 84 -6.87 1.59 -13.64
CA VAL A 84 -6.67 2.68 -12.66
C VAL A 84 -6.88 2.17 -11.25
N ILE A 85 -7.86 1.29 -11.05
CA ILE A 85 -8.08 0.62 -9.76
C ILE A 85 -6.86 -0.23 -9.38
N GLY A 86 -6.31 -1.01 -10.33
CA GLY A 86 -5.08 -1.77 -10.12
C GLY A 86 -3.89 -0.88 -9.73
N ILE A 87 -3.71 0.25 -10.41
CA ILE A 87 -2.67 1.24 -10.06
C ILE A 87 -2.87 1.77 -8.64
N GLY A 88 -4.10 2.13 -8.27
CA GLY A 88 -4.41 2.66 -6.93
C GLY A 88 -4.16 1.63 -5.83
N LEU A 89 -4.63 0.40 -6.01
CA LEU A 89 -4.43 -0.68 -5.05
C LEU A 89 -2.95 -1.04 -4.91
N LEU A 90 -2.19 -1.14 -6.00
CA LEU A 90 -0.74 -1.41 -5.92
C LEU A 90 0.04 -0.25 -5.31
N LEU A 91 -0.34 0.98 -5.60
CA LEU A 91 0.25 2.15 -4.94
C LEU A 91 0.00 2.11 -3.43
N HIS A 92 -1.22 1.75 -3.02
CA HIS A 92 -1.56 1.58 -1.62
C HIS A 92 -0.67 0.51 -0.96
N MET A 93 -0.55 -0.68 -1.56
CA MET A 93 0.32 -1.75 -1.07
C MET A 93 1.80 -1.32 -0.99
N LEU A 94 2.26 -0.51 -1.95
CA LEU A 94 3.61 0.04 -1.93
C LEU A 94 3.80 1.03 -0.78
N THR A 95 2.83 1.91 -0.54
CA THR A 95 2.86 2.85 0.59
C THR A 95 2.94 2.12 1.92
N ASP A 96 2.14 1.07 2.09
CA ASP A 96 2.15 0.24 3.30
C ASP A 96 3.45 -0.54 3.46
N LEU A 97 4.02 -1.06 2.37
CA LEU A 97 5.33 -1.67 2.41
C LEU A 97 6.43 -0.66 2.82
N ILE A 98 6.39 0.58 2.30
CA ILE A 98 7.33 1.63 2.69
C ILE A 98 7.19 1.93 4.19
N ASP A 99 5.96 2.00 4.70
CA ASP A 99 5.69 2.19 6.12
C ASP A 99 6.28 1.05 6.97
N CYS A 100 6.05 -0.21 6.55
CA CYS A 100 6.66 -1.39 7.17
C CYS A 100 8.19 -1.33 7.17
N MET A 101 8.80 -0.89 6.08
CA MET A 101 10.26 -0.78 5.95
C MET A 101 10.83 0.31 6.87
N MET A 102 10.12 1.43 7.05
CA MET A 102 10.52 2.47 8.00
C MET A 102 10.49 1.92 9.44
N MET A 103 9.44 1.19 9.81
CA MET A 103 9.35 0.54 11.12
C MET A 103 10.43 -0.53 11.32
N PHE A 104 10.71 -1.33 10.28
CA PHE A 104 11.74 -2.36 10.31
C PHE A 104 13.15 -1.76 10.52
N ASN A 105 13.43 -0.64 9.86
CA ASN A 105 14.68 0.10 10.03
C ASN A 105 14.83 0.67 11.44
N GLU A 106 13.73 1.10 12.07
CA GLU A 106 13.74 1.58 13.46
C GLU A 106 13.94 0.44 14.47
N CYS A 107 13.25 -0.70 14.29
CA CYS A 107 13.37 -1.85 15.18
C CYS A 107 13.08 -3.19 14.48
N LYS A 108 14.14 -3.87 14.01
CA LYS A 108 14.04 -5.21 13.39
C LYS A 108 13.41 -6.25 14.33
N GLN A 109 13.81 -6.25 15.61
CA GLN A 109 13.33 -7.20 16.62
C GLN A 109 11.85 -7.02 16.95
N CYS A 110 11.30 -5.82 16.79
CA CYS A 110 9.90 -5.53 17.05
C CYS A 110 8.97 -6.17 16.01
N MET A 111 9.52 -6.62 14.87
CA MET A 111 8.75 -7.17 13.75
C MET A 111 9.04 -8.66 13.50
N VAL A 112 9.76 -9.34 14.41
CA VAL A 112 10.18 -10.74 14.18
C VAL A 112 9.01 -11.69 14.00
N ASP A 113 7.87 -11.39 14.63
CA ASP A 113 6.62 -12.17 14.52
C ASP A 113 5.69 -11.66 13.40
N ALA A 114 6.11 -10.65 12.63
CA ALA A 114 5.29 -10.12 11.55
C ALA A 114 5.21 -11.13 10.39
N PRO A 115 4.02 -11.41 9.82
CA PRO A 115 3.87 -12.35 8.70
C PRO A 115 4.72 -12.02 7.47
N ALA A 116 5.07 -10.74 7.28
CA ALA A 116 5.91 -10.25 6.19
C ALA A 116 7.38 -10.01 6.58
N PHE A 117 7.88 -10.56 7.70
CA PHE A 117 9.25 -10.34 8.16
C PHE A 117 10.30 -10.68 7.10
N ASP A 118 10.22 -11.86 6.49
CA ASP A 118 11.18 -12.31 5.48
C ASP A 118 11.18 -11.41 4.25
N LEU A 119 10.01 -10.90 3.86
CA LEU A 119 9.89 -9.93 2.77
C LEU A 119 10.64 -8.63 3.12
N MET A 120 10.41 -8.08 4.32
CA MET A 120 11.08 -6.85 4.74
C MET A 120 12.60 -7.05 4.85
N ALA A 121 13.04 -8.17 5.42
CA ALA A 121 14.46 -8.50 5.53
C ALA A 121 15.12 -8.62 4.14
N TYR A 122 14.46 -9.29 3.19
CA TYR A 122 14.93 -9.40 1.81
C TYR A 122 15.00 -8.03 1.12
N VAL A 123 13.93 -7.23 1.19
CA VAL A 123 13.90 -5.89 0.59
C VAL A 123 14.96 -5.00 1.21
N TYR A 124 15.15 -5.03 2.53
CA TYR A 124 16.16 -4.24 3.23
C TYR A 124 17.58 -4.61 2.77
N SER A 125 17.85 -5.90 2.59
CA SER A 125 19.17 -6.38 2.13
C SER A 125 19.57 -5.89 0.73
N PHE A 126 18.63 -5.36 -0.05
CA PHE A 126 18.92 -4.75 -1.34
C PHE A 126 19.43 -3.30 -1.21
N PHE A 127 19.20 -2.66 -0.06
CA PHE A 127 19.57 -1.26 0.21
C PHE A 127 20.74 -1.11 1.18
N ASP A 128 21.14 -2.19 1.86
CA ASP A 128 22.38 -2.31 2.66
C ASP A 128 23.62 -2.53 1.76
#